data_AF-A0A6A2ZFN2-F1
#
_entry.id   AF-A0A6A2ZFN2-F1
#
_cell.length_a   1.000
_cell.length_b   1.000
_cell.length_c   1.000
_cell.angle_alpha   90.00
_cell.angle_beta   90.00
_cell.angle_gamma   90.00
#
_symmetry.space_group_name_H-M   'P 1'
#
loop_
_entity.id
_entity.type
_entity.pdbx_description
1 polymer ?
#
loop_
_entity_poly.entity_id
_entity_poly.type
_entity_poly.pdbx_seq_one_letter_code
_entity_poly.pdbx_strand_id
1 'polypeptide(L)' 'MWPDLIQKAKQGGINTIETYVFWNGHEPVQGQLNFEGQYDLVKFLKLIHQNNLYAVVRLGPFIQAEWNNG' A
#
# COMPACT_ATOMS: atom_id res chain seq x y z
N MET A 1 -8.54 4.38 9.50
CA MET A 1 -7.64 5.29 8.75
C MET A 1 -7.79 5.13 7.24
N TRP A 2 -7.41 4.01 6.61
CA TRP A 2 -7.44 3.90 5.13
C TRP A 2 -8.78 4.23 4.46
N PRO A 3 -9.96 3.73 4.91
CA PRO A 3 -11.21 4.05 4.24
C PRO A 3 -11.50 5.56 4.16
N ASP A 4 -11.23 6.29 5.25
CA ASP A 4 -11.42 7.75 5.32
C ASP A 4 -10.48 8.50 4.37
N LEU A 5 -9.18 8.12 4.34
CA LEU A 5 -8.21 8.75 3.43
C LEU A 5 -8.53 8.46 1.95
N ILE A 6 -8.93 7.24 1.62
CA ILE A 6 -9.33 6.83 0.28
C ILE A 6 -10.59 7.61 -0.16
N GLN A 7 -11.56 7.77 0.73
CA GLN A 7 -12.77 8.55 0.45
C GLN A 7 -12.45 10.02 0.22
N LYS A 8 -11.60 10.63 1.05
CA LYS A 8 -11.14 12.03 0.88
C LYS A 8 -10.39 12.22 -0.42
N ALA A 9 -9.50 11.29 -0.78
CA ALA A 9 -8.79 11.31 -2.05
C ALA A 9 -9.76 11.33 -3.23
N LYS A 10 -10.77 10.43 -3.22
CA LYS A 10 -11.83 10.40 -4.22
C LYS A 10 -12.63 11.71 -4.28
N GLN A 11 -13.01 12.26 -3.13
CA GLN A 11 -13.71 13.55 -3.05
C GLN A 11 -12.86 14.71 -3.58
N GLY A 12 -11.54 14.62 -3.41
CA GLY A 12 -10.57 15.56 -3.99
C GLY A 12 -10.38 15.42 -5.50
N GLY A 13 -11.06 14.47 -6.15
CA GLY A 13 -11.10 14.33 -7.60
C GLY A 13 -10.00 13.47 -8.22
N ILE A 14 -9.14 12.82 -7.41
CA ILE A 14 -8.17 11.86 -7.97
C ILE A 14 -8.84 10.54 -8.32
N ASN A 15 -8.31 9.84 -9.32
CA ASN A 15 -8.82 8.55 -9.79
C ASN A 15 -7.89 7.38 -9.45
N THR A 16 -6.71 7.65 -8.88
CA THR A 16 -5.64 6.67 -8.68
C THR A 16 -4.92 6.93 -7.37
N ILE A 17 -4.58 5.87 -6.65
CA ILE A 17 -3.74 5.91 -5.45
C ILE A 17 -2.42 5.20 -5.76
N GLU A 18 -1.30 5.87 -5.54
CA GLU A 18 0.03 5.28 -5.60
C GLU A 18 0.47 4.83 -4.20
N THR A 19 1.11 3.66 -4.10
CA THR A 19 1.62 3.17 -2.82
C THR A 19 2.95 2.45 -2.96
N TYR A 20 3.79 2.64 -1.94
CA TYR A 20 5.02 1.89 -1.72
C TYR A 20 4.73 0.60 -0.95
N VAL A 21 5.39 -0.50 -1.35
CA VAL A 21 5.35 -1.77 -0.64
C VAL A 21 6.73 -2.10 -0.09
N PHE A 22 6.91 -1.85 1.20
CA PHE A 22 8.20 -1.98 1.89
C PHE A 22 8.58 -3.45 2.09
N TRP A 23 9.60 -3.90 1.37
CA TRP A 23 10.00 -5.32 1.38
C TRP A 23 10.40 -5.82 2.77
N ASN A 24 11.15 -5.03 3.54
CA ASN A 24 11.57 -5.40 4.90
C ASN A 24 10.42 -5.56 5.91
N GLY A 25 9.25 -4.96 5.65
CA GLY A 25 8.04 -5.21 6.44
C GLY A 25 7.29 -6.46 6.00
N HIS A 26 7.35 -6.78 4.72
CA HIS A 26 6.70 -7.93 4.10
C HIS A 26 7.52 -9.22 4.12
N GLU A 27 8.84 -9.16 4.24
CA GLU A 27 9.74 -10.31 4.40
C GLU A 27 10.85 -9.96 5.42
N PRO A 28 10.50 -9.81 6.72
CA PRO A 28 11.48 -9.48 7.76
C PRO A 28 12.48 -10.62 8.01
N VAL A 29 12.06 -11.86 7.75
CA VAL A 29 12.90 -13.06 7.75
C VAL A 29 12.81 -13.67 6.35
N GLN A 30 13.96 -13.93 5.73
CA GLN A 30 14.02 -14.49 4.38
C GLN A 30 13.13 -15.75 4.25
N GLY A 31 12.27 -15.75 3.24
CA GLY A 31 11.30 -16.81 2.97
C GLY A 31 10.02 -16.77 3.81
N GLN A 32 9.88 -15.82 4.75
CA GLN A 32 8.70 -15.69 5.62
C GLN A 32 7.96 -14.39 5.32
N LEU A 33 6.89 -14.51 4.53
CA LEU A 33 6.09 -13.37 4.11
C LEU A 33 5.08 -12.95 5.19
N ASN A 34 4.90 -11.64 5.35
CA ASN A 34 3.95 -11.02 6.25
C ASN A 34 2.96 -10.13 5.46
N PHE A 35 1.68 -10.48 5.54
CA PHE A 35 0.57 -9.69 4.98
C PHE A 35 -0.53 -9.45 6.03
N GLU A 36 -0.16 -9.42 7.31
CA GLU A 36 -1.10 -9.29 8.42
C GLU A 36 -1.13 -7.86 8.99
N GLY A 37 -2.21 -7.54 9.72
CA GLY A 37 -2.35 -6.28 10.43
C GLY A 37 -2.19 -5.05 9.53
N GLN A 38 -1.18 -4.23 9.81
CA GLN A 38 -0.87 -3.04 9.02
C GLN A 38 -0.18 -3.33 7.67
N TYR A 39 0.32 -4.55 7.48
CA TYR A 39 0.95 -5.01 6.24
C TYR A 39 -0.04 -5.75 5.33
N ASP A 40 -1.35 -5.68 5.60
CA ASP A 40 -2.37 -6.29 4.75
C ASP A 40 -2.59 -5.49 3.44
N LEU A 41 -1.66 -5.66 2.51
CA LEU A 41 -1.69 -5.04 1.18
C LEU A 41 -2.95 -5.45 0.40
N VAL A 42 -3.40 -6.69 0.54
CA VAL A 42 -4.57 -7.21 -0.18
C VAL A 42 -5.82 -6.47 0.25
N LYS A 43 -6.04 -6.29 1.55
CA LYS A 43 -7.15 -5.49 2.08
C LYS A 43 -7.07 -4.04 1.63
N PHE A 44 -5.88 -3.44 1.65
CA PHE A 44 -5.69 -2.06 1.17
C PHE A 44 -6.11 -1.92 -0.30
N LEU A 45 -5.62 -2.78 -1.19
CA LEU A 45 -5.98 -2.76 -2.62
C LEU A 45 -7.48 -3.01 -2.86
N LYS A 46 -8.09 -3.92 -2.08
CA LYS A 46 -9.55 -4.14 -2.12
C LYS A 46 -10.33 -2.89 -1.73
N LEU A 47 -9.88 -2.14 -0.72
CA LEU A 47 -10.53 -0.88 -0.32
C LEU A 47 -10.42 0.20 -1.41
N ILE A 48 -9.28 0.29 -2.10
CA ILE A 48 -9.12 1.19 -3.25
C ILE A 48 -10.12 0.81 -4.36
N HIS A 49 -10.17 -0.48 -4.71
CA HIS A 49 -11.08 -1.00 -5.73
C HIS A 49 -12.55 -0.76 -5.38
N GLN A 50 -12.97 -1.01 -4.14
CA GLN A 50 -14.33 -0.74 -3.65
C GLN A 50 -14.74 0.73 -3.78
N ASN A 51 -13.77 1.64 -3.80
CA ASN A 51 -14.00 3.07 -4.01
C ASN A 51 -13.96 3.48 -5.49
N ASN A 52 -13.87 2.54 -6.43
CA ASN A 52 -13.74 2.80 -7.87
C ASN A 52 -12.53 3.67 -8.22
N LEU A 53 -11.41 3.45 -7.53
CA LEU A 53 -10.12 4.05 -7.83
C LEU A 53 -9.16 3.00 -8.40
N TYR A 54 -8.18 3.44 -9.18
CA TYR A 54 -7.06 2.62 -9.61
C TYR A 54 -5.94 2.62 -8.56
N ALA A 55 -5.04 1.64 -8.65
CA ALA A 55 -3.85 1.55 -7.80
C ALA A 55 -2.59 1.47 -8.65
N VAL A 56 -1.56 2.26 -8.32
CA VAL A 56 -0.19 2.09 -8.80
C VAL A 56 0.63 1.52 -7.65
N VAL A 57 1.10 0.28 -7.81
CA VAL A 57 1.85 -0.41 -6.76
C VAL A 57 3.34 -0.36 -7.09
N ARG A 58 4.11 0.34 -6.26
CA ARG A 58 5.57 0.40 -6.35
C ARG A 58 6.16 -0.61 -5.38
N LEU A 59 6.38 -1.80 -5.92
CA LEU A 59 6.95 -2.92 -5.18
C LEU A 59 8.46 -2.79 -5.04
N GLY A 60 8.99 -3.21 -3.90
CA GLY A 60 10.43 -3.39 -3.67
C GLY A 60 11.11 -4.41 -4.61
N PRO A 61 12.36 -4.81 -4.32
CA PRO A 61 12.94 -4.83 -2.97
C PRO A 61 13.50 -3.49 -2.46
N PHE A 62 13.75 -2.52 -3.34
CA PHE A 62 14.24 -1.17 -2.97
C PHE A 62 13.34 -0.10 -3.60
N ILE A 63 12.85 0.85 -2.78
CA ILE A 63 11.89 1.89 -3.21
C ILE A 63 12.25 3.30 -2.71
N GLN A 64 13.34 3.41 -1.96
CA GLN A 64 13.76 4.54 -1.14
C GLN A 64 12.69 4.96 -0.13
N ALA A 65 11.75 5.82 -0.54
CA ALA A 65 10.62 6.28 0.27
C ALA A 65 10.99 6.80 1.68
N GLU A 66 12.24 7.27 1.85
CA GLU A 66 12.78 7.74 3.13
C GLU A 66 12.60 6.71 4.27
N TRP A 67 12.61 5.43 3.90
CA TRP A 67 12.41 4.29 4.81
C TRP A 67 13.73 3.70 5.29
N ASN A 68 13.67 2.94 6.38
CA ASN A 68 14.86 2.25 6.91
C ASN A 68 15.35 1.21 5.90
N ASN A 69 16.58 1.44 5.40
CA ASN A 69 17.21 0.69 4.29
C ASN A 69 16.56 0.91 2.91
N GLY A 70 15.80 2.01 2.78
CA GLY A 70 15.13 2.42 1.55
C GLY A 70 13.93 1.57 1.16
#